data_AF-A0A2E0Y6V1-F1
#
_entry.id   AF-A0A2E0Y6V1-F1
#
_cell.length_a   1.000
_cell.length_b   1.000
_cell.length_c   1.000
_cell.angle_alpha   90.00
_cell.angle_beta   90.00
_cell.angle_gamma   90.00
#
_symmetry.space_group_name_H-M   'P 1'
#
loop_
_entity.id
_entity.type
_entity.pdbx_description
1 polymer ?
#
loop_
_entity_poly.entity_id
_entity_poly.type
_entity_poly.pdbx_seq_one_letter_code
_entity_poly.pdbx_strand_id
1 'polypeptide(L)'
;MMRRPALVCAWLLLGLSWCVQAATISGPTTSTTGTFTLTWPSGYHLRTEYGSWQFSGTTSQAFTNLPSGEYRFRLHTCYQESEPGGPTLTFCPYDSASLKVVVVTRDAEPAIVSTSAAGTTAYRADVSLRGSATIEVPIQVLPGINGFAPSLSLRYDSARSGDVTDFYTAEDTLGYGWHLAGSSVITRCRGGLSGAPKPLLDTGDRLCLDGQPLKLISGSYWSSGAEYRTEAQSFVKVINMGTWFEVWHPDGRVARYGDTTDSQVIASGRFQQVSAWAGARPTYLWAVRQVTNGFGDTMTYAYDRFDPYGMVQLKSISYGGATVELKYGPRADLANVQIGPAVTYIWRQAYLHTIRVKMNGVNVREYRLDSNLNGGRMRLERIQECGYDIGGTTATCLNPLTVAWTAISGAASPISVTTFTDGLGAITQFLYTAITTSSNPTSYAEAPFGSTIAVANTGARAIAVVSEIRRSDGLTSAGRRSTTFAYKGLAYASTLNRGFLGFYEVRARDLQSGVYTYTQTRLDFPLAGVVSQRRQFTGG
;
A
#
# COMPACT_ATOMS: atom_id res chain seq x y z
N MET A 1 40.06 -1.08 -21.20
CA MET A 1 40.15 -1.93 -22.41
C MET A 1 38.82 -2.62 -22.64
N MET A 2 38.47 -2.81 -23.92
CA MET A 2 37.16 -3.12 -24.46
C MET A 2 36.45 -4.38 -23.93
N ARG A 3 35.11 -4.31 -23.98
CA ARG A 3 34.14 -5.42 -23.93
C ARG A 3 34.55 -6.58 -24.84
N ARG A 4 34.29 -7.82 -24.41
CA ARG A 4 33.86 -8.93 -25.28
C ARG A 4 32.62 -9.62 -24.68
N PRO A 5 31.57 -9.86 -25.47
CA PRO A 5 30.39 -10.60 -25.01
C PRO A 5 30.74 -12.10 -24.93
N ALA A 6 30.27 -12.76 -23.87
CA ALA A 6 30.42 -14.20 -23.70
C ALA A 6 29.52 -14.95 -24.69
N LEU A 7 30.15 -15.64 -25.64
CA LEU A 7 29.53 -16.68 -26.46
C LEU A 7 29.25 -17.89 -25.57
N VAL A 8 27.98 -18.31 -25.45
CA VAL A 8 27.63 -19.60 -24.84
C VAL A 8 27.45 -20.59 -25.98
N CYS A 9 28.47 -21.43 -26.22
CA CYS A 9 28.39 -22.56 -27.14
C CYS A 9 27.93 -23.80 -26.36
N ALA A 10 26.74 -24.32 -26.67
CA ALA A 10 26.36 -25.67 -26.26
C ALA A 10 26.92 -26.69 -27.27
N TRP A 11 27.74 -27.63 -26.81
CA TRP A 11 28.21 -28.74 -27.63
C TRP A 11 27.13 -29.82 -27.68
N LEU A 12 26.46 -29.98 -28.82
CA LEU A 12 25.69 -31.18 -29.16
C LEU A 12 26.55 -32.06 -30.07
N LEU A 13 26.57 -33.37 -29.80
CA LEU A 13 27.40 -34.42 -30.40
C LEU A 13 27.23 -34.65 -31.93
N LEU A 14 26.66 -33.69 -32.66
CA LEU A 14 26.45 -33.75 -34.11
C LEU A 14 26.83 -32.41 -34.78
N GLY A 15 28.12 -32.05 -34.73
CA GLY A 15 28.81 -31.29 -35.78
C GLY A 15 28.31 -29.89 -36.22
N LEU A 16 27.33 -29.27 -35.58
CA LEU A 16 26.82 -27.93 -35.93
C LEU A 16 27.02 -26.96 -34.77
N SER A 17 28.04 -26.09 -34.86
CA SER A 17 28.24 -25.00 -33.92
C SER A 17 27.21 -23.89 -34.17
N TRP A 18 26.16 -23.80 -33.35
CA TRP A 18 25.33 -22.60 -33.29
C TRP A 18 25.95 -21.62 -32.28
N CYS A 19 26.81 -20.72 -32.79
CA CYS A 19 27.15 -19.52 -32.04
C CYS A 19 25.91 -18.63 -31.98
N VAL A 20 25.17 -18.69 -30.87
CA VAL A 20 24.04 -17.79 -30.65
C VAL A 20 24.60 -16.38 -30.45
N GLN A 21 24.54 -15.55 -31.49
CA GLN A 21 24.84 -14.13 -31.39
C GLN A 21 23.97 -13.52 -30.29
N ALA A 22 24.56 -12.71 -29.40
CA ALA A 22 23.84 -12.08 -28.31
C ALA A 22 22.69 -11.20 -28.86
N ALA A 23 21.47 -11.74 -28.90
CA ALA A 23 20.31 -11.04 -29.41
C ALA A 23 19.92 -9.93 -28.46
N THR A 24 19.78 -8.70 -28.93
CA THR A 24 19.51 -7.52 -28.10
C THR A 24 18.11 -6.97 -28.36
N ILE A 25 17.50 -6.38 -27.32
CA ILE A 25 16.22 -5.67 -27.42
C ILE A 25 16.51 -4.19 -27.69
N SER A 26 15.99 -3.65 -28.79
CA SER A 26 16.06 -2.22 -29.12
C SER A 26 14.77 -1.50 -28.73
N GLY A 27 14.88 -0.19 -28.48
CA GLY A 27 13.79 0.66 -27.99
C GLY A 27 14.29 1.72 -27.01
N PRO A 28 13.41 2.58 -26.47
CA PRO A 28 13.81 3.60 -25.52
C PRO A 28 14.16 3.00 -24.15
N THR A 29 14.88 3.74 -23.32
CA THR A 29 15.12 3.40 -21.90
C THR A 29 14.18 4.15 -20.95
N THR A 30 13.50 5.19 -21.45
CA THR A 30 12.52 5.98 -20.69
C THR A 30 11.29 6.30 -21.56
N SER A 31 10.14 6.55 -20.95
CA SER A 31 8.94 7.07 -21.62
C SER A 31 8.15 7.99 -20.69
N THR A 32 7.81 9.19 -21.16
CA THR A 32 6.98 10.15 -20.41
C THR A 32 5.48 10.00 -20.71
N THR A 33 5.12 9.12 -21.63
CA THR A 33 3.72 8.90 -22.03
C THR A 33 3.22 7.50 -21.65
N GLY A 34 4.13 6.61 -21.24
CA GLY A 34 3.84 5.18 -21.12
C GLY A 34 3.62 4.51 -22.47
N THR A 35 3.95 5.19 -23.57
CA THR A 35 3.87 4.66 -24.93
C THR A 35 5.27 4.53 -25.50
N PHE A 36 5.60 3.32 -25.98
CA PHE A 36 6.89 3.02 -26.60
C PHE A 36 6.81 1.72 -27.40
N THR A 37 7.75 1.55 -28.33
CA THR A 37 7.88 0.31 -29.12
C THR A 37 9.22 -0.35 -28.82
N LEU A 38 9.20 -1.66 -28.59
CA LEU A 38 10.40 -2.49 -28.51
C LEU A 38 10.53 -3.32 -29.79
N THR A 39 11.76 -3.60 -30.21
CA THR A 39 12.08 -4.47 -31.35
C THR A 39 13.19 -5.45 -30.99
N TRP A 40 13.18 -6.63 -31.62
CA TRP A 40 14.14 -7.70 -31.34
C TRP A 40 14.37 -8.61 -32.57
N PRO A 41 15.47 -9.38 -32.63
CA PRO A 41 15.76 -10.27 -33.75
C PRO A 41 14.74 -11.40 -33.93
N SER A 42 14.57 -11.87 -35.16
CA SER A 42 13.78 -13.06 -35.47
C SER A 42 14.32 -14.32 -34.76
N GLY A 43 13.44 -15.27 -34.45
CA GLY A 43 13.80 -16.49 -33.71
C GLY A 43 13.79 -16.32 -32.19
N TYR A 44 13.47 -15.12 -31.70
CA TYR A 44 13.29 -14.82 -30.28
C TYR A 44 11.86 -14.36 -29.99
N HIS A 45 11.44 -14.62 -28.76
CA HIS A 45 10.19 -14.15 -28.18
C HIS A 45 10.49 -13.08 -27.14
N LEU A 46 9.78 -11.95 -27.20
CA LEU A 46 9.84 -10.95 -26.13
C LEU A 46 8.92 -11.37 -24.99
N ARG A 47 9.42 -11.26 -23.77
CA ARG A 47 8.65 -11.47 -22.55
C ARG A 47 8.92 -10.34 -21.56
N THR A 48 7.91 -9.90 -20.82
CA THR A 48 8.15 -9.14 -19.59
C THR A 48 8.88 -10.04 -18.59
N GLU A 49 9.93 -9.57 -17.92
CA GLU A 49 10.76 -10.36 -16.99
C GLU A 49 9.91 -11.05 -15.91
N TYR A 50 8.83 -10.39 -15.48
CA TYR A 50 8.00 -10.83 -14.36
C TYR A 50 6.56 -11.19 -14.71
N GLY A 51 6.17 -11.00 -15.98
CA GLY A 51 4.82 -11.30 -16.46
C GLY A 51 4.76 -12.53 -17.35
N SER A 52 3.54 -12.91 -17.71
CA SER A 52 3.22 -14.01 -18.61
C SER A 52 3.06 -13.60 -20.08
N TRP A 53 3.21 -12.31 -20.38
CA TRP A 53 3.05 -11.83 -21.75
C TRP A 53 4.22 -12.33 -22.57
N GLN A 54 3.92 -13.19 -23.53
CA GLN A 54 4.85 -13.64 -24.56
C GLN A 54 4.37 -13.08 -25.89
N PHE A 55 5.27 -12.37 -26.57
CA PHE A 55 5.03 -11.86 -27.92
C PHE A 55 5.77 -12.79 -28.88
N SER A 56 5.01 -13.61 -29.61
CA SER A 56 5.50 -14.61 -30.55
C SER A 56 5.16 -14.23 -31.99
N GLY A 57 5.95 -14.74 -32.95
CA GLY A 57 5.71 -14.50 -34.38
C GLY A 57 5.92 -13.05 -34.85
N THR A 58 6.42 -12.18 -33.97
CA THR A 58 6.70 -10.77 -34.24
C THR A 58 8.13 -10.43 -33.80
N THR A 59 8.67 -9.37 -34.37
CA THR A 59 9.98 -8.79 -34.01
C THR A 59 9.83 -7.38 -33.42
N SER A 60 8.59 -6.99 -33.11
CA SER A 60 8.25 -5.70 -32.54
C SER A 60 6.97 -5.78 -31.70
N GLN A 61 6.92 -5.00 -30.61
CA GLN A 61 5.74 -4.82 -29.78
C GLN A 61 5.61 -3.36 -29.38
N ALA A 62 4.43 -2.78 -29.66
CA ALA A 62 4.05 -1.48 -29.14
C ALA A 62 3.35 -1.62 -27.78
N PHE A 63 3.73 -0.77 -26.85
CA PHE A 63 3.09 -0.59 -25.56
C PHE A 63 2.46 0.80 -25.53
N THR A 64 1.26 0.90 -24.95
CA THR A 64 0.51 2.16 -24.86
C THR A 64 -0.04 2.33 -23.45
N ASN A 65 -0.09 3.58 -22.98
CA ASN A 65 -0.70 3.96 -21.71
C ASN A 65 -0.20 3.18 -20.47
N LEU A 66 1.04 2.70 -20.49
CA LEU A 66 1.61 2.02 -19.33
C LEU A 66 1.72 2.99 -18.13
N PRO A 67 1.31 2.60 -16.91
CA PRO A 67 1.43 3.45 -15.71
C PRO A 67 2.88 3.83 -15.39
N SER A 68 3.10 4.79 -14.51
CA SER A 68 4.46 5.08 -14.03
C SER A 68 5.05 3.86 -13.30
N GLY A 69 6.30 3.52 -13.62
CA GLY A 69 6.95 2.31 -13.10
C GLY A 69 8.17 1.87 -13.91
N GLU A 70 8.80 0.80 -13.46
CA GLU A 70 9.97 0.21 -14.11
C GLU A 70 9.61 -1.10 -14.82
N TYR A 71 9.70 -1.10 -16.14
CA TYR A 71 9.28 -2.20 -16.99
C TYR A 71 10.49 -2.96 -17.47
N ARG A 72 10.52 -4.27 -17.22
CA ARG A 72 11.66 -5.12 -17.57
C ARG A 72 11.26 -6.17 -18.58
N PHE A 73 12.06 -6.34 -19.62
CA PHE A 73 11.81 -7.25 -20.72
C PHE A 73 13.03 -8.11 -21.03
N ARG A 74 12.81 -9.37 -21.38
CA ARG A 74 13.83 -10.33 -21.77
C ARG A 74 13.46 -11.05 -23.05
N LEU A 75 14.47 -11.53 -23.77
CA LEU A 75 14.25 -12.43 -24.91
C LEU A 75 14.42 -13.89 -24.50
N HIS A 76 13.58 -14.74 -25.06
CA HIS A 76 13.64 -16.19 -24.93
C HIS A 76 13.63 -16.86 -26.29
N THR A 77 14.27 -18.02 -26.40
CA THR A 77 14.11 -18.93 -27.53
C THR A 77 13.14 -20.04 -27.13
N CYS A 78 12.27 -20.45 -28.05
CA CYS A 78 11.38 -21.59 -27.85
C CYS A 78 11.75 -22.69 -28.85
N TYR A 79 11.73 -23.94 -28.41
CA TYR A 79 11.80 -25.12 -29.26
C TYR A 79 10.58 -26.00 -29.03
N GLN A 80 10.27 -26.86 -29.99
CA GLN A 80 9.18 -27.81 -29.88
C GLN A 80 9.75 -29.23 -29.76
N GLU A 81 9.23 -29.98 -28.80
CA GLU A 81 9.45 -31.42 -28.69
C GLU A 81 8.12 -32.13 -28.97
N SER A 82 8.18 -33.17 -29.79
CA SER A 82 7.03 -34.03 -30.10
C SER A 82 7.32 -35.44 -29.61
N GLU A 83 6.49 -35.96 -28.71
CA GLU A 83 6.51 -37.38 -28.38
C GLU A 83 5.80 -38.19 -29.50
N PRO A 84 6.31 -39.36 -29.89
CA PRO A 84 5.64 -40.22 -30.86
C PRO A 84 4.22 -40.60 -30.39
N GLY A 85 3.19 -40.09 -31.07
CA GLY A 85 1.78 -40.30 -30.71
C GLY A 85 1.23 -39.37 -29.63
N GLY A 86 2.02 -38.42 -29.14
CA GLY A 86 1.64 -37.44 -28.11
C GLY A 86 1.48 -36.00 -28.65
N PRO A 87 1.04 -35.05 -27.79
CA PRO A 87 0.96 -33.65 -28.15
C PRO A 87 2.36 -33.03 -28.34
N THR A 88 2.50 -32.13 -29.31
CA THR A 88 3.70 -31.29 -29.44
C THR A 88 3.74 -30.28 -28.29
N LEU A 89 4.80 -30.33 -27.48
CA LEU A 89 5.04 -29.41 -26.39
C LEU A 89 6.03 -28.33 -26.82
N THR A 90 5.72 -27.07 -26.54
CA THR A 90 6.63 -25.95 -26.78
C THR A 90 7.37 -25.62 -25.48
N PHE A 91 8.68 -25.79 -25.49
CA PHE A 91 9.57 -25.47 -24.38
C PHE A 91 10.32 -24.18 -24.69
N CYS A 92 10.35 -23.24 -23.75
CA CYS A 92 11.15 -22.02 -23.87
C CYS A 92 12.17 -21.93 -22.73
N PRO A 93 13.12 -22.87 -22.61
CA PRO A 93 14.12 -22.81 -21.56
C PRO A 93 15.16 -21.76 -21.95
N TYR A 94 15.66 -21.07 -20.93
CA TYR A 94 16.68 -20.02 -20.99
C TYR A 94 16.19 -18.62 -21.40
N ASP A 95 16.39 -17.69 -20.48
CA ASP A 95 16.45 -16.27 -20.78
C ASP A 95 17.75 -16.04 -21.55
N SER A 96 17.70 -15.39 -22.70
CA SER A 96 18.91 -14.75 -23.24
C SER A 96 19.45 -13.73 -22.21
N ALA A 97 20.74 -13.42 -22.23
CA ALA A 97 21.33 -12.40 -21.36
C ALA A 97 20.76 -10.97 -21.59
N SER A 98 19.86 -10.78 -22.56
CA SER A 98 19.34 -9.48 -22.91
C SER A 98 18.17 -9.06 -22.03
N LEU A 99 18.46 -8.08 -21.17
CA LEU A 99 17.51 -7.36 -20.36
C LEU A 99 17.33 -5.95 -20.92
N LYS A 100 16.07 -5.57 -21.19
CA LYS A 100 15.68 -4.20 -21.47
C LYS A 100 14.87 -3.65 -20.32
N VAL A 101 15.31 -2.51 -19.78
CA VAL A 101 14.57 -1.75 -18.79
C VAL A 101 14.04 -0.49 -19.46
N VAL A 102 12.74 -0.22 -19.28
CA VAL A 102 12.07 1.01 -19.68
C VAL A 102 11.44 1.63 -18.45
N VAL A 103 11.89 2.82 -18.06
CA VAL A 103 11.29 3.56 -16.94
C VAL A 103 10.21 4.49 -17.48
N VAL A 104 8.97 4.31 -17.03
CA VAL A 104 7.86 5.17 -17.39
C VAL A 104 7.64 6.21 -16.30
N THR A 105 7.67 7.48 -16.69
CA THR A 105 7.45 8.65 -15.83
C THR A 105 6.34 9.52 -16.44
N ARG A 106 5.08 9.05 -16.37
CA ARG A 106 3.94 9.76 -17.00
C ARG A 106 3.67 11.12 -16.41
N ASP A 107 3.91 11.22 -15.12
CA ASP A 107 3.73 12.43 -14.36
C ASP A 107 5.09 12.81 -13.77
N ALA A 108 5.64 13.95 -14.23
CA ALA A 108 6.83 14.50 -13.62
C ALA A 108 6.50 14.96 -12.20
N GLU A 109 7.35 14.59 -11.24
CA GLU A 109 7.21 15.04 -9.86
C GLU A 109 7.43 16.57 -9.78
N PRO A 110 6.46 17.33 -9.26
CA PRO A 110 6.60 18.77 -9.14
C PRO A 110 7.59 19.10 -8.01
N ALA A 111 8.51 20.01 -8.28
CA ALA A 111 9.44 20.48 -7.26
C ALA A 111 8.71 21.23 -6.12
N ILE A 112 9.25 21.10 -4.91
CA ILE A 112 8.89 21.97 -3.78
C ILE A 112 9.39 23.38 -4.09
N VAL A 113 8.51 24.37 -3.96
CA VAL A 113 8.80 25.78 -4.29
C VAL A 113 8.95 26.64 -3.05
N SER A 114 9.72 27.72 -3.18
CA SER A 114 9.78 28.79 -2.18
C SER A 114 8.40 29.42 -1.97
N THR A 115 8.15 29.87 -0.75
CA THR A 115 6.79 30.21 -0.31
C THR A 115 6.51 31.69 -0.33
N SER A 116 5.22 32.00 -0.48
CA SER A 116 4.71 33.37 -0.44
C SER A 116 3.40 33.48 0.35
N ALA A 117 2.80 32.35 0.77
CA ALA A 117 1.59 32.32 1.58
C ALA A 117 1.91 32.07 3.06
N ALA A 118 1.21 32.81 3.93
CA ALA A 118 1.24 32.60 5.36
C ALA A 118 0.41 31.37 5.77
N GLY A 119 0.83 30.69 6.83
CA GLY A 119 0.11 29.56 7.42
C GLY A 119 0.84 28.23 7.26
N THR A 120 0.14 27.15 7.60
CA THR A 120 0.64 25.78 7.51
C THR A 120 -0.50 24.84 7.11
N THR A 121 -0.15 23.76 6.42
CA THR A 121 -1.07 22.64 6.19
C THR A 121 -1.47 22.03 7.54
N ALA A 122 -2.78 21.81 7.70
CA ALA A 122 -3.31 21.17 8.89
C ALA A 122 -2.83 19.70 8.96
N TYR A 123 -2.47 19.26 10.17
CA TYR A 123 -2.18 17.86 10.44
C TYR A 123 -2.57 17.52 11.87
N ARG A 124 -2.77 16.24 12.14
CA ARG A 124 -2.92 15.70 13.48
C ARG A 124 -1.83 14.66 13.72
N ALA A 125 -1.25 14.68 14.91
CA ALA A 125 -0.25 13.70 15.32
C ALA A 125 -0.59 13.19 16.72
N ASP A 126 -0.59 11.86 16.91
CA ASP A 126 -1.00 11.22 18.15
C ASP A 126 -0.29 9.87 18.37
N VAL A 127 -0.46 9.28 19.55
CA VAL A 127 0.03 7.93 19.87
C VAL A 127 -1.17 7.02 20.04
N SER A 128 -1.22 5.94 19.26
CA SER A 128 -2.30 4.97 19.34
C SER A 128 -2.23 4.15 20.64
N LEU A 129 -3.35 3.56 21.05
CA LEU A 129 -3.37 2.60 22.16
C LEU A 129 -2.62 1.30 21.86
N ARG A 130 -2.20 1.10 20.60
CA ARG A 130 -1.29 0.04 20.17
C ARG A 130 0.18 0.48 20.23
N GLY A 131 0.45 1.69 20.72
CA GLY A 131 1.78 2.24 20.91
C GLY A 131 2.48 2.74 19.65
N SER A 132 1.77 2.85 18.54
CA SER A 132 2.32 3.44 17.31
C SER A 132 2.18 4.95 17.27
N ALA A 133 3.14 5.63 16.64
CA ALA A 133 2.99 7.02 16.25
C ALA A 133 2.03 7.08 15.05
N THR A 134 1.08 8.01 15.12
CA THR A 134 0.09 8.25 14.07
C THR A 134 0.17 9.69 13.62
N ILE A 135 0.16 9.92 12.31
CA ILE A 135 0.08 11.27 11.71
C ILE A 135 -0.99 11.23 10.62
N GLU A 136 -1.83 12.26 10.56
CA GLU A 136 -2.87 12.40 9.54
C GLU A 136 -2.81 13.81 8.95
N VAL A 137 -2.62 13.88 7.64
CA VAL A 137 -2.71 15.12 6.85
C VAL A 137 -3.98 15.02 5.99
N PRO A 138 -5.08 15.70 6.36
CA PRO A 138 -6.30 15.68 5.56
C PRO A 138 -6.09 16.36 4.22
N ILE A 139 -6.61 15.76 3.15
CA ILE A 139 -6.65 16.37 1.83
C ILE A 139 -7.92 17.21 1.74
N GLN A 140 -7.76 18.52 1.61
CA GLN A 140 -8.87 19.45 1.47
C GLN A 140 -9.46 19.33 0.07
N VAL A 141 -10.54 18.57 -0.04
CA VAL A 141 -11.33 18.42 -1.26
C VAL A 141 -12.41 19.50 -1.36
N LEU A 142 -13.02 19.65 -2.54
CA LEU A 142 -14.16 20.55 -2.71
C LEU A 142 -15.43 19.88 -2.19
N PRO A 143 -16.40 20.64 -1.64
CA PRO A 143 -17.70 20.08 -1.32
C PRO A 143 -18.40 19.64 -2.62
N GLY A 144 -18.95 18.43 -2.62
CA GLY A 144 -19.84 17.98 -3.70
C GLY A 144 -21.28 18.41 -3.49
N ILE A 145 -22.19 17.86 -4.30
CA ILE A 145 -23.63 18.10 -4.18
C ILE A 145 -24.08 17.70 -2.77
N ASN A 146 -24.75 18.62 -2.05
CA ASN A 146 -25.16 18.44 -0.65
C ASN A 146 -24.02 18.04 0.31
N GLY A 147 -22.78 18.43 0.01
CA GLY A 147 -21.60 18.06 0.81
C GLY A 147 -21.09 16.64 0.58
N PHE A 148 -21.65 15.89 -0.39
CA PHE A 148 -21.21 14.55 -0.72
C PHE A 148 -19.87 14.57 -1.48
N ALA A 149 -18.78 14.36 -0.75
CA ALA A 149 -17.41 14.42 -1.24
C ALA A 149 -16.55 13.29 -0.65
N PRO A 150 -15.43 12.90 -1.28
CA PRO A 150 -14.56 11.86 -0.78
C PRO A 150 -13.77 12.36 0.44
N SER A 151 -13.63 11.53 1.47
CA SER A 151 -12.79 11.83 2.63
C SER A 151 -11.40 11.24 2.42
N LEU A 152 -10.44 12.07 1.95
CA LEU A 152 -9.06 11.65 1.69
C LEU A 152 -8.08 12.19 2.74
N SER A 153 -7.07 11.40 3.10
CA SER A 153 -5.97 11.84 3.96
C SER A 153 -4.69 11.04 3.72
N LEU A 154 -3.54 11.66 3.97
CA LEU A 154 -2.28 10.94 4.09
C LEU A 154 -2.12 10.50 5.54
N ARG A 155 -1.99 9.19 5.76
CA ARG A 155 -1.93 8.62 7.10
C ARG A 155 -0.64 7.86 7.31
N TYR A 156 0.07 8.20 8.36
CA TYR A 156 1.23 7.49 8.88
C TYR A 156 0.82 6.65 10.08
N ASP A 157 1.29 5.40 10.13
CA ASP A 157 1.29 4.56 11.33
C ASP A 157 2.65 3.87 11.47
N SER A 158 3.38 4.12 12.56
CA SER A 158 4.71 3.53 12.76
C SER A 158 4.69 2.01 12.93
N ALA A 159 3.57 1.38 13.32
CA ALA A 159 3.44 -0.07 13.36
C ALA A 159 3.40 -0.69 11.94
N ARG A 160 3.01 0.08 10.92
CA ARG A 160 3.01 -0.34 9.50
C ARG A 160 4.37 -0.21 8.83
N SER A 161 5.39 0.32 9.51
CA SER A 161 6.71 0.59 8.91
C SER A 161 7.58 -0.65 8.66
N GLY A 162 7.32 -1.75 9.39
CA GLY A 162 8.03 -3.03 9.28
C GLY A 162 7.22 -4.17 8.65
N ASP A 163 5.89 -4.16 8.84
CA ASP A 163 4.99 -5.19 8.30
C ASP A 163 4.48 -4.80 6.92
N VAL A 164 5.32 -5.05 5.93
CA VAL A 164 4.93 -5.01 4.52
C VAL A 164 4.13 -6.27 4.13
N THR A 165 3.71 -7.08 5.13
CA THR A 165 3.12 -8.42 4.94
C THR A 165 1.61 -8.42 4.77
N ASP A 166 0.91 -7.38 5.23
CA ASP A 166 -0.54 -7.46 5.44
C ASP A 166 -1.38 -6.64 4.44
N PHE A 167 -0.77 -5.77 3.62
CA PHE A 167 -1.53 -4.87 2.75
C PHE A 167 -0.97 -4.85 1.33
N TYR A 168 -1.72 -5.50 0.44
CA TYR A 168 -1.44 -5.68 -0.99
C TYR A 168 -2.17 -4.66 -1.86
N THR A 169 -2.29 -3.42 -1.39
CA THR A 169 -3.25 -2.46 -1.93
C THR A 169 -2.57 -1.25 -2.56
N ALA A 170 -3.31 -0.58 -3.43
CA ALA A 170 -2.97 0.70 -4.08
C ALA A 170 -2.66 1.86 -3.11
N GLU A 171 -2.83 1.63 -1.81
CA GLU A 171 -2.81 2.65 -0.76
C GLU A 171 -1.40 2.89 -0.21
N ASP A 172 -0.53 1.88 -0.23
CA ASP A 172 0.85 1.93 0.30
C ASP A 172 1.83 2.55 -0.71
N THR A 173 1.39 3.60 -1.38
CA THR A 173 2.14 4.29 -2.43
C THR A 173 3.05 5.38 -1.89
N LEU A 174 3.11 5.61 -0.58
CA LEU A 174 4.01 6.60 0.03
C LEU A 174 5.15 5.98 0.84
N GLY A 175 5.04 4.68 1.17
CA GLY A 175 6.11 3.90 1.79
C GLY A 175 6.20 3.99 3.32
N TYR A 176 6.75 2.94 3.92
CA TYR A 176 7.21 2.84 5.33
C TYR A 176 6.25 3.41 6.38
N GLY A 177 4.99 3.00 6.32
CA GLY A 177 3.94 3.37 7.27
C GLY A 177 2.99 4.45 6.77
N TRP A 178 3.35 5.16 5.69
CA TRP A 178 2.42 6.06 4.99
C TRP A 178 1.52 5.30 4.03
N HIS A 179 0.25 5.68 4.04
CA HIS A 179 -0.74 5.27 3.06
C HIS A 179 -1.70 6.41 2.76
N LEU A 180 -2.31 6.37 1.58
CA LEU A 180 -3.48 7.19 1.27
C LEU A 180 -4.72 6.51 1.86
N ALA A 181 -5.41 7.20 2.76
CA ALA A 181 -6.70 6.77 3.26
C ALA A 181 -7.85 7.43 2.47
N GLY A 182 -8.96 6.71 2.34
CA GLY A 182 -10.17 7.15 1.64
C GLY A 182 -10.40 6.49 0.27
N SER A 183 -9.49 5.64 -0.17
CA SER A 183 -9.82 4.49 -1.02
C SER A 183 -10.33 3.34 -0.18
N SER A 184 -11.09 2.44 -0.79
CA SER A 184 -11.57 1.22 -0.15
C SER A 184 -11.46 0.06 -1.12
N VAL A 185 -11.14 -1.12 -0.61
CA VAL A 185 -10.95 -2.33 -1.40
C VAL A 185 -11.51 -3.55 -0.68
N ILE A 186 -12.01 -4.49 -1.47
CA ILE A 186 -12.22 -5.87 -1.03
C ILE A 186 -11.04 -6.69 -1.53
N THR A 187 -10.45 -7.51 -0.67
CA THR A 187 -9.29 -8.34 -1.00
C THR A 187 -9.48 -9.78 -0.55
N ARG A 188 -8.77 -10.71 -1.21
CA ARG A 188 -8.49 -12.03 -0.64
C ARG A 188 -7.53 -11.89 0.53
N CYS A 189 -7.82 -12.56 1.63
CA CYS A 189 -7.04 -12.52 2.86
C CYS A 189 -7.17 -13.82 3.66
N ARG A 190 -6.42 -13.95 4.76
CA ARG A 190 -6.52 -15.09 5.70
C ARG A 190 -6.89 -14.69 7.13
N GLY A 191 -7.48 -13.51 7.30
CA GLY A 191 -7.83 -13.02 8.62
C GLY A 191 -8.90 -13.88 9.32
N GLY A 192 -8.58 -14.27 10.56
CA GLY A 192 -9.35 -15.22 11.36
C GLY A 192 -9.14 -16.69 11.01
N LEU A 193 -8.08 -17.03 10.27
CA LEU A 193 -7.60 -18.39 9.99
C LEU A 193 -6.21 -18.59 10.59
N SER A 194 -5.89 -19.81 11.06
CA SER A 194 -4.52 -20.18 11.46
C SER A 194 -3.62 -20.45 10.24
N GLY A 195 -2.31 -20.51 10.46
CA GLY A 195 -1.32 -20.83 9.44
C GLY A 195 -0.79 -19.59 8.72
N ALA A 196 -0.35 -19.76 7.47
CA ALA A 196 0.29 -18.68 6.71
C ALA A 196 -0.65 -17.45 6.57
N PRO A 197 -0.14 -16.21 6.74
CA PRO A 197 -0.95 -14.98 6.72
C PRO A 197 -1.41 -14.56 5.32
N LYS A 198 -0.73 -15.07 4.28
CA LYS A 198 -0.94 -14.66 2.89
C LYS A 198 -2.08 -15.44 2.23
N PRO A 199 -2.88 -14.82 1.36
CA PRO A 199 -3.92 -15.53 0.61
C PRO A 199 -3.28 -16.65 -0.24
N LEU A 200 -3.95 -17.79 -0.30
CA LEU A 200 -3.56 -18.96 -1.09
C LEU A 200 -4.03 -18.86 -2.55
N LEU A 201 -4.95 -17.93 -2.85
CA LEU A 201 -5.58 -17.74 -4.15
C LEU A 201 -6.48 -18.92 -4.56
N ASP A 202 -7.13 -19.53 -3.58
CA ASP A 202 -8.06 -20.64 -3.75
C ASP A 202 -9.39 -20.38 -3.02
N THR A 203 -10.29 -21.35 -2.99
CA THR A 203 -11.59 -21.21 -2.30
C THR A 203 -11.49 -21.23 -0.77
N GLY A 204 -10.32 -21.54 -0.20
CA GLY A 204 -10.04 -21.50 1.24
C GLY A 204 -9.67 -20.10 1.74
N ASP A 205 -9.43 -19.14 0.85
CA ASP A 205 -9.28 -17.74 1.21
C ASP A 205 -10.56 -17.15 1.79
N ARG A 206 -10.39 -16.12 2.61
CA ARG A 206 -11.48 -15.22 3.01
C ARG A 206 -11.46 -13.94 2.20
N LEU A 207 -12.59 -13.24 2.22
CA LEU A 207 -12.71 -11.85 1.80
C LEU A 207 -12.42 -10.94 3.00
N CYS A 208 -11.71 -9.84 2.76
CA CYS A 208 -11.52 -8.75 3.70
C CYS A 208 -11.98 -7.44 3.06
N LEU A 209 -12.78 -6.63 3.77
CA LEU A 209 -13.08 -5.25 3.40
C LEU A 209 -12.12 -4.35 4.18
N ASP A 210 -11.24 -3.63 3.48
CA ASP A 210 -10.25 -2.72 4.08
C ASP A 210 -9.40 -3.40 5.18
N GLY A 211 -9.06 -4.67 4.96
CA GLY A 211 -8.31 -5.52 5.90
C GLY A 211 -9.17 -6.20 6.98
N GLN A 212 -10.44 -5.82 7.13
CA GLN A 212 -11.36 -6.44 8.08
C GLN A 212 -11.97 -7.73 7.48
N PRO A 213 -11.75 -8.91 8.07
CA PRO A 213 -12.27 -10.17 7.53
C PRO A 213 -13.79 -10.18 7.44
N LEU A 214 -14.33 -10.84 6.41
CA LEU A 214 -15.75 -10.99 6.17
C LEU A 214 -16.23 -12.40 6.56
N LYS A 215 -17.37 -12.44 7.27
CA LYS A 215 -18.12 -13.66 7.62
C LYS A 215 -19.35 -13.78 6.74
N LEU A 216 -19.57 -14.98 6.22
CA LEU A 216 -20.77 -15.34 5.47
C LEU A 216 -21.99 -15.31 6.40
N ILE A 217 -23.08 -14.70 5.94
CA ILE A 217 -24.37 -14.67 6.61
C ILE A 217 -25.37 -15.58 5.90
N SER A 218 -25.41 -15.56 4.57
CA SER A 218 -26.32 -16.38 3.77
C SER A 218 -25.74 -16.72 2.41
N GLY A 219 -26.22 -17.82 1.81
CA GLY A 219 -25.69 -18.36 0.56
C GLY A 219 -24.48 -19.27 0.78
N SER A 220 -23.68 -19.46 -0.26
CA SER A 220 -22.44 -20.25 -0.23
C SER A 220 -21.23 -19.33 -0.39
N TYR A 221 -20.18 -19.54 0.41
CA TYR A 221 -18.98 -18.72 0.33
C TYR A 221 -18.41 -18.73 -1.10
N TRP A 222 -18.08 -17.56 -1.65
CA TRP A 222 -17.64 -17.29 -3.04
C TRP A 222 -18.74 -17.31 -4.11
N SER A 223 -19.97 -17.72 -3.79
CA SER A 223 -21.05 -17.78 -4.79
C SER A 223 -21.69 -16.41 -4.99
N SER A 224 -22.21 -16.17 -6.21
CA SER A 224 -23.06 -15.01 -6.47
C SER A 224 -24.32 -15.05 -5.58
N GLY A 225 -24.74 -13.90 -5.08
CA GLY A 225 -25.82 -13.74 -4.09
C GLY A 225 -25.42 -14.00 -2.64
N ALA A 226 -24.17 -14.40 -2.36
CA ALA A 226 -23.71 -14.57 -0.98
C ALA A 226 -23.65 -13.23 -0.23
N GLU A 227 -24.23 -13.20 0.98
CA GLU A 227 -24.18 -12.04 1.87
C GLU A 227 -23.09 -12.22 2.92
N TYR A 228 -22.35 -11.16 3.17
CA TYR A 228 -21.30 -11.10 4.18
C TYR A 228 -21.43 -9.89 5.09
N ARG A 229 -20.81 -9.99 6.27
CA ARG A 229 -20.62 -8.91 7.26
C ARG A 229 -19.17 -8.90 7.72
N THR A 230 -18.70 -7.74 8.18
CA THR A 230 -17.39 -7.65 8.81
C THR A 230 -17.34 -8.46 10.11
N GLU A 231 -16.18 -9.06 10.39
CA GLU A 231 -16.01 -9.94 11.55
C GLU A 231 -16.24 -9.21 12.87
N ALA A 232 -15.66 -8.00 12.99
CA ALA A 232 -16.04 -7.01 13.98
C ALA A 232 -17.21 -6.20 13.40
N GLN A 233 -18.31 -6.08 14.14
CA GLN A 233 -19.54 -5.50 13.62
C GLN A 233 -19.35 -4.04 13.21
N SER A 234 -19.66 -3.73 11.95
CA SER A 234 -19.65 -2.37 11.38
C SER A 234 -20.99 -1.96 10.79
N PHE A 235 -21.99 -2.86 10.82
CA PHE A 235 -23.29 -2.75 10.16
C PHE A 235 -23.23 -2.67 8.62
N VAL A 236 -22.03 -2.80 8.04
CA VAL A 236 -21.84 -2.92 6.59
C VAL A 236 -22.40 -4.25 6.09
N LYS A 237 -23.15 -4.24 4.99
CA LYS A 237 -23.60 -5.43 4.25
C LYS A 237 -22.78 -5.55 2.97
N VAL A 238 -22.22 -6.72 2.69
CA VAL A 238 -21.51 -6.99 1.43
C VAL A 238 -22.24 -8.10 0.68
N ILE A 239 -22.58 -7.89 -0.58
CA ILE A 239 -23.15 -8.91 -1.47
C ILE A 239 -22.15 -9.22 -2.58
N ASN A 240 -21.85 -10.50 -2.79
CA ASN A 240 -21.11 -10.95 -3.96
C ASN A 240 -22.04 -11.01 -5.17
N MET A 241 -21.73 -10.27 -6.23
CA MET A 241 -22.52 -10.19 -7.47
C MET A 241 -21.96 -11.12 -8.57
N GLY A 242 -21.07 -12.05 -8.20
CA GLY A 242 -20.40 -13.01 -9.09
C GLY A 242 -18.98 -12.59 -9.41
N THR A 243 -18.81 -11.49 -10.15
CA THR A 243 -17.48 -10.96 -10.52
C THR A 243 -17.09 -9.73 -9.74
N TRP A 244 -18.04 -9.04 -9.11
CA TRP A 244 -17.87 -7.78 -8.39
C TRP A 244 -18.69 -7.80 -7.09
N PHE A 245 -18.55 -6.79 -6.24
CA PHE A 245 -19.25 -6.72 -4.96
C PHE A 245 -20.07 -5.43 -4.81
N GLU A 246 -21.24 -5.56 -4.23
CA GLU A 246 -22.05 -4.44 -3.77
C GLU A 246 -21.97 -4.32 -2.26
N VAL A 247 -21.75 -3.11 -1.75
CA VAL A 247 -21.54 -2.84 -0.33
C VAL A 247 -22.50 -1.77 0.14
N TRP A 248 -23.29 -2.07 1.16
CA TRP A 248 -24.25 -1.14 1.77
C TRP A 248 -23.71 -0.67 3.12
N HIS A 249 -23.61 0.64 3.29
CA HIS A 249 -23.13 1.28 4.51
C HIS A 249 -24.31 1.70 5.42
N PRO A 250 -24.10 1.78 6.74
CA PRO A 250 -25.16 2.15 7.69
C PRO A 250 -25.70 3.58 7.51
N ASP A 251 -24.96 4.44 6.82
CA ASP A 251 -25.38 5.81 6.48
C ASP A 251 -26.20 5.89 5.18
N GLY A 252 -26.62 4.75 4.63
CA GLY A 252 -27.44 4.66 3.43
C GLY A 252 -26.65 4.76 2.12
N ARG A 253 -25.32 4.89 2.15
CA ARG A 253 -24.50 4.82 0.94
C ARG A 253 -24.41 3.39 0.41
N VAL A 254 -24.41 3.27 -0.91
CA VAL A 254 -24.17 2.01 -1.62
C VAL A 254 -22.94 2.15 -2.51
N ALA A 255 -22.02 1.20 -2.42
CA ALA A 255 -20.76 1.21 -3.15
C ALA A 255 -20.61 -0.05 -4.01
N ARG A 256 -20.05 0.11 -5.21
CA ARG A 256 -19.72 -0.98 -6.14
C ARG A 256 -18.22 -1.16 -6.21
N TYR A 257 -17.75 -2.41 -6.11
CA TYR A 257 -16.34 -2.77 -6.05
C TYR A 257 -15.99 -3.73 -7.19
N GLY A 258 -15.02 -3.32 -8.02
CA GLY A 258 -14.54 -4.16 -9.12
C GLY A 258 -15.59 -4.45 -10.19
N ASP A 259 -16.57 -3.59 -10.41
CA ASP A 259 -17.60 -3.76 -11.45
C ASP A 259 -17.08 -3.39 -12.86
N THR A 260 -15.85 -2.85 -12.96
CA THR A 260 -15.13 -2.61 -14.20
C THR A 260 -13.77 -3.29 -14.20
N THR A 261 -13.22 -3.54 -15.39
CA THR A 261 -11.90 -4.20 -15.53
C THR A 261 -10.79 -3.42 -14.83
N ASP A 262 -10.75 -2.09 -14.91
CA ASP A 262 -9.72 -1.26 -14.27
C ASP A 262 -9.79 -1.25 -12.74
N SER A 263 -10.95 -1.59 -12.15
CA SER A 263 -11.15 -1.66 -10.69
C SER A 263 -10.96 -3.07 -10.11
N GLN A 264 -10.46 -4.02 -10.90
CA GLN A 264 -10.12 -5.37 -10.47
C GLN A 264 -8.63 -5.67 -10.67
N VAL A 265 -8.05 -6.47 -9.77
CA VAL A 265 -6.67 -6.94 -9.92
C VAL A 265 -6.62 -8.45 -9.87
N ILE A 266 -6.07 -9.03 -10.92
CA ILE A 266 -5.79 -10.46 -11.01
C ILE A 266 -4.40 -10.75 -10.47
N ALA A 267 -4.26 -11.90 -9.82
CA ALA A 267 -2.95 -12.35 -9.40
C ALA A 267 -2.14 -12.75 -10.62
N SER A 268 -1.02 -12.08 -10.83
CA SER A 268 -0.09 -12.34 -11.93
C SER A 268 1.28 -12.65 -11.35
N GLY A 269 1.89 -13.76 -11.74
CA GLY A 269 3.30 -14.01 -11.49
C GLY A 269 3.90 -14.81 -12.64
N ARG A 270 5.03 -15.47 -12.38
CA ARG A 270 5.88 -16.18 -13.35
C ARG A 270 5.21 -17.44 -13.96
N PHE A 271 3.91 -17.46 -14.18
CA PHE A 271 3.20 -18.56 -14.80
C PHE A 271 3.35 -18.52 -16.32
N GLN A 272 4.34 -19.27 -16.83
CA GLN A 272 4.18 -20.02 -18.08
C GLN A 272 5.15 -21.20 -18.24
N GLN A 273 5.60 -21.82 -17.16
CA GLN A 273 6.18 -23.16 -17.27
C GLN A 273 5.53 -24.01 -16.19
N VAL A 274 4.39 -24.60 -16.54
CA VAL A 274 4.05 -26.03 -16.39
C VAL A 274 2.55 -26.19 -16.72
N SER A 275 2.28 -26.64 -17.95
CA SER A 275 1.08 -27.38 -18.37
C SER A 275 -0.29 -26.69 -18.43
N ALA A 276 -1.15 -27.18 -19.32
CA ALA A 276 -2.57 -26.83 -19.45
C ALA A 276 -3.44 -27.16 -18.21
N TRP A 277 -2.84 -27.64 -17.11
CA TRP A 277 -3.51 -27.99 -15.85
C TRP A 277 -3.55 -26.83 -14.84
N ALA A 278 -2.84 -25.73 -15.09
CA ALA A 278 -2.89 -24.54 -14.24
C ALA A 278 -4.12 -23.68 -14.59
N GLY A 279 -5.16 -23.79 -13.76
CA GLY A 279 -6.43 -23.08 -13.90
C GLY A 279 -6.37 -21.55 -13.83
N ALA A 280 -7.56 -20.94 -13.83
CA ALA A 280 -7.81 -19.50 -13.94
C ALA A 280 -6.96 -18.61 -13.01
N ARG A 281 -6.66 -17.38 -13.46
CA ARG A 281 -6.04 -16.32 -12.63
C ARG A 281 -7.09 -15.68 -11.75
N PRO A 282 -7.11 -15.93 -10.44
CA PRO A 282 -8.14 -15.37 -9.60
C PRO A 282 -7.91 -13.87 -9.43
N THR A 283 -8.99 -13.10 -9.51
CA THR A 283 -9.04 -11.76 -8.94
C THR A 283 -8.79 -11.86 -7.44
N TYR A 284 -7.87 -11.04 -6.93
CA TYR A 284 -7.53 -11.00 -5.52
C TYR A 284 -7.83 -9.64 -4.88
N LEU A 285 -8.11 -8.62 -5.68
CA LEU A 285 -8.49 -7.28 -5.22
C LEU A 285 -9.62 -6.72 -6.11
N TRP A 286 -10.62 -6.14 -5.46
CA TRP A 286 -11.71 -5.38 -6.07
C TRP A 286 -11.73 -4.00 -5.41
N ALA A 287 -11.36 -2.96 -6.16
CA ALA A 287 -11.34 -1.59 -5.67
C ALA A 287 -12.72 -0.93 -5.83
N VAL A 288 -13.07 -0.02 -4.93
CA VAL A 288 -14.30 0.78 -5.04
C VAL A 288 -14.30 1.53 -6.36
N ARG A 289 -15.34 1.38 -7.18
CA ARG A 289 -15.49 2.07 -8.47
C ARG A 289 -16.54 3.17 -8.40
N GLN A 290 -17.59 2.98 -7.62
CA GLN A 290 -18.64 3.97 -7.47
C GLN A 290 -19.22 3.95 -6.06
N VAL A 291 -19.52 5.12 -5.51
CA VAL A 291 -20.28 5.28 -4.27
C VAL A 291 -21.47 6.19 -4.57
N THR A 292 -22.67 5.77 -4.18
CA THR A 292 -23.92 6.51 -4.36
C THR A 292 -24.54 6.79 -3.00
N ASN A 293 -24.95 8.04 -2.74
CA ASN A 293 -25.67 8.39 -1.51
C ASN A 293 -27.17 8.10 -1.63
N GLY A 294 -27.93 8.26 -0.53
CA GLY A 294 -29.38 8.06 -0.52
C GLY A 294 -30.19 9.04 -1.40
N PHE A 295 -29.57 10.12 -1.89
CA PHE A 295 -30.18 11.10 -2.79
C PHE A 295 -29.87 10.82 -4.27
N GLY A 296 -29.05 9.81 -4.58
CA GLY A 296 -28.65 9.46 -5.94
C GLY A 296 -27.41 10.19 -6.46
N ASP A 297 -26.76 11.04 -5.65
CA ASP A 297 -25.48 11.64 -6.02
C ASP A 297 -24.39 10.56 -6.04
N THR A 298 -23.48 10.65 -7.01
CA THR A 298 -22.44 9.63 -7.21
C THR A 298 -21.03 10.21 -7.11
N MET A 299 -20.11 9.41 -6.57
CA MET A 299 -18.67 9.56 -6.70
C MET A 299 -18.12 8.39 -7.51
N THR A 300 -17.26 8.66 -8.48
CA THR A 300 -16.66 7.67 -9.38
C THR A 300 -15.15 7.64 -9.22
N TYR A 301 -14.58 6.45 -9.08
CA TYR A 301 -13.15 6.20 -8.88
C TYR A 301 -12.58 5.53 -10.15
N ALA A 302 -11.57 6.12 -10.77
CA ALA A 302 -10.92 5.55 -11.95
C ALA A 302 -9.52 5.08 -11.58
N TYR A 303 -9.05 4.03 -12.24
CA TYR A 303 -7.78 3.39 -11.90
C TYR A 303 -6.89 3.18 -13.12
N ASP A 304 -5.58 3.25 -12.89
CA ASP A 304 -4.59 2.71 -13.81
C ASP A 304 -4.23 1.28 -13.34
N ARG A 305 -4.70 0.28 -14.09
CA ARG A 305 -4.49 -1.15 -13.81
C ARG A 305 -3.25 -1.67 -14.52
N PHE A 306 -2.46 -2.48 -13.83
CA PHE A 306 -1.29 -3.11 -14.41
C PHE A 306 -1.18 -4.59 -14.06
N ASP A 307 -1.74 -5.38 -14.98
CA ASP A 307 -1.89 -6.82 -14.84
C ASP A 307 -0.62 -7.65 -14.73
N PRO A 308 0.52 -7.37 -15.40
CA PRO A 308 1.68 -8.24 -15.28
C PRO A 308 2.34 -8.19 -13.89
N TYR A 309 2.01 -7.18 -13.10
CA TYR A 309 2.65 -6.89 -11.82
C TYR A 309 1.65 -6.95 -10.65
N GLY A 310 0.38 -7.29 -10.93
CA GLY A 310 -0.69 -7.33 -9.93
C GLY A 310 -0.82 -5.99 -9.23
N MET A 311 -0.92 -4.90 -9.99
CA MET A 311 -1.01 -3.55 -9.45
C MET A 311 -2.25 -2.83 -9.94
N VAL A 312 -2.77 -1.96 -9.09
CA VAL A 312 -3.74 -0.94 -9.45
C VAL A 312 -3.40 0.34 -8.72
N GLN A 313 -3.60 1.49 -9.37
CA GLN A 313 -3.34 2.82 -8.81
C GLN A 313 -4.59 3.64 -8.97
N LEU A 314 -5.06 4.26 -7.88
CA LEU A 314 -6.19 5.18 -7.96
C LEU A 314 -5.75 6.40 -8.75
N LYS A 315 -6.34 6.63 -9.92
CA LYS A 315 -5.97 7.71 -10.83
C LYS A 315 -6.77 8.98 -10.56
N SER A 316 -8.07 8.83 -10.34
CA SER A 316 -8.94 9.97 -10.09
C SER A 316 -10.21 9.62 -9.35
N ILE A 317 -10.75 10.58 -8.60
CA ILE A 317 -12.10 10.55 -8.03
C ILE A 317 -12.90 11.72 -8.60
N SER A 318 -14.04 11.47 -9.24
CA SER A 318 -14.91 12.49 -9.83
C SER A 318 -16.26 12.54 -9.13
N TYR A 319 -16.72 13.74 -8.77
CA TYR A 319 -17.98 13.97 -8.04
C TYR A 319 -18.39 15.45 -8.15
N GLY A 320 -19.68 15.75 -8.34
CA GLY A 320 -20.21 17.12 -8.27
C GLY A 320 -19.48 18.19 -9.12
N GLY A 321 -18.88 17.82 -10.25
CA GLY A 321 -18.04 18.71 -11.08
C GLY A 321 -16.59 18.86 -10.61
N ALA A 322 -16.25 18.38 -9.41
CA ALA A 322 -14.90 18.30 -8.89
C ALA A 322 -14.19 16.99 -9.30
N THR A 323 -12.86 17.05 -9.37
CA THR A 323 -12.01 15.90 -9.61
C THR A 323 -10.80 15.95 -8.70
N VAL A 324 -10.52 14.86 -7.99
CA VAL A 324 -9.22 14.64 -7.33
C VAL A 324 -8.39 13.74 -8.23
N GLU A 325 -7.28 14.24 -8.75
CA GLU A 325 -6.30 13.50 -9.54
C GLU A 325 -5.13 13.07 -8.66
N LEU A 326 -4.65 11.86 -8.87
CA LEU A 326 -3.49 11.30 -8.19
C LEU A 326 -2.44 10.94 -9.23
N LYS A 327 -1.20 11.33 -8.98
CA LYS A 327 -0.08 11.16 -9.90
C LYS A 327 1.06 10.43 -9.23
N TYR A 328 1.65 9.52 -10.00
CA TYR A 328 2.61 8.57 -9.49
C TYR A 328 3.92 8.61 -10.26
N GLY A 329 5.00 8.37 -9.54
CA GLY A 329 6.37 8.25 -10.05
C GLY A 329 6.86 6.81 -9.89
N PRO A 330 7.90 6.41 -10.64
CA PRO A 330 8.43 5.05 -10.57
C PRO A 330 9.12 4.78 -9.24
N ARG A 331 8.90 3.59 -8.67
CA ARG A 331 9.45 3.14 -7.39
C ARG A 331 10.22 1.83 -7.57
N ALA A 332 11.38 1.69 -6.93
CA ALA A 332 12.24 0.50 -7.06
C ALA A 332 12.84 -0.03 -5.74
N ASP A 333 12.54 0.59 -4.59
CA ASP A 333 13.07 0.21 -3.27
C ASP A 333 12.33 -0.97 -2.61
N LEU A 334 11.17 -1.37 -3.13
CA LEU A 334 10.37 -2.46 -2.57
C LEU A 334 10.63 -3.80 -3.27
N ALA A 335 10.86 -4.83 -2.47
CA ALA A 335 10.82 -6.20 -2.94
C ALA A 335 9.40 -6.59 -3.39
N ASN A 336 9.35 -7.54 -4.33
CA ASN A 336 8.12 -8.20 -4.72
C ASN A 336 7.53 -8.99 -3.54
N VAL A 337 6.22 -9.22 -3.56
CA VAL A 337 5.56 -10.03 -2.53
C VAL A 337 4.90 -11.23 -3.16
N GLN A 338 5.34 -12.40 -2.72
CA GLN A 338 4.67 -13.65 -3.06
C GLN A 338 3.26 -13.64 -2.48
N ILE A 339 2.26 -13.97 -3.30
CA ILE A 339 0.88 -14.28 -2.92
C ILE A 339 0.50 -15.63 -3.54
N GLY A 340 -0.34 -16.44 -2.90
CA GLY A 340 -0.71 -17.76 -3.41
C GLY A 340 0.47 -18.72 -3.59
N PRO A 341 0.49 -19.54 -4.67
CA PRO A 341 1.54 -20.54 -4.88
C PRO A 341 2.94 -19.91 -5.05
N ALA A 342 4.00 -20.71 -4.89
CA ALA A 342 5.41 -20.28 -4.84
C ALA A 342 5.92 -19.37 -5.98
N VAL A 343 5.16 -19.26 -7.06
CA VAL A 343 5.54 -18.56 -8.30
C VAL A 343 4.72 -17.29 -8.58
N THR A 344 3.75 -16.95 -7.72
CA THR A 344 2.87 -15.79 -7.92
C THR A 344 3.33 -14.62 -7.06
N TYR A 345 3.63 -13.47 -7.69
CA TYR A 345 4.23 -12.31 -7.02
C TYR A 345 3.57 -11.02 -7.49
N ILE A 346 3.18 -10.16 -6.55
CA ILE A 346 2.83 -8.78 -6.85
C ILE A 346 4.06 -7.90 -6.70
N TRP A 347 4.04 -6.79 -7.42
CA TRP A 347 5.09 -5.78 -7.38
C TRP A 347 4.52 -4.45 -6.96
N ARG A 348 5.37 -3.56 -6.47
CA ARG A 348 4.97 -2.21 -6.07
C ARG A 348 5.98 -1.24 -6.64
N GLN A 349 5.67 -0.73 -7.82
CA GLN A 349 6.62 0.03 -8.63
C GLN A 349 6.22 1.48 -8.82
N ALA A 350 5.32 2.00 -8.00
CA ALA A 350 5.04 3.41 -8.02
C ALA A 350 4.87 4.02 -6.63
N TYR A 351 5.21 5.30 -6.52
CA TYR A 351 4.94 6.11 -5.36
C TYR A 351 4.07 7.31 -5.73
N LEU A 352 3.18 7.72 -4.84
CA LEU A 352 2.32 8.88 -5.01
C LEU A 352 3.15 10.14 -4.75
N HIS A 353 3.26 11.04 -5.72
CA HIS A 353 3.98 12.31 -5.53
C HIS A 353 3.07 13.54 -5.62
N THR A 354 1.86 13.40 -6.15
CA THR A 354 0.95 14.54 -6.27
C THR A 354 -0.51 14.14 -6.14
N ILE A 355 -1.24 14.94 -5.36
CA ILE A 355 -2.70 14.94 -5.30
C ILE A 355 -3.17 16.31 -5.76
N ARG A 356 -4.00 16.38 -6.79
CA ARG A 356 -4.48 17.64 -7.36
C ARG A 356 -6.00 17.68 -7.37
N VAL A 357 -6.57 18.73 -6.80
CA VAL A 357 -8.01 18.98 -6.74
C VAL A 357 -8.38 19.99 -7.80
N LYS A 358 -9.36 19.64 -8.63
CA LYS A 358 -9.87 20.45 -9.73
C LYS A 358 -11.38 20.70 -9.58
N MET A 359 -11.85 21.81 -10.12
CA MET A 359 -13.26 22.10 -10.34
C MET A 359 -13.49 22.36 -11.82
N ASN A 360 -14.36 21.60 -12.48
CA ASN A 360 -14.65 21.74 -13.91
C ASN A 360 -13.38 21.77 -14.79
N GLY A 361 -12.37 20.96 -14.43
CA GLY A 361 -11.08 20.89 -15.10
C GLY A 361 -10.03 21.95 -14.68
N VAL A 362 -10.43 22.98 -13.94
CA VAL A 362 -9.54 24.05 -13.46
C VAL A 362 -8.90 23.64 -12.13
N ASN A 363 -7.58 23.83 -11.98
CA ASN A 363 -6.87 23.50 -10.75
C ASN A 363 -7.31 24.43 -9.60
N VAL A 364 -7.52 23.86 -8.42
CA VAL A 364 -7.87 24.62 -7.20
C VAL A 364 -6.84 24.41 -6.11
N ARG A 365 -6.44 23.16 -5.89
CA ARG A 365 -5.49 22.80 -4.82
C ARG A 365 -4.56 21.69 -5.30
N GLU A 366 -3.35 21.67 -4.76
CA GLU A 366 -2.38 20.62 -5.00
C GLU A 366 -1.58 20.32 -3.74
N TYR A 367 -1.33 19.03 -3.51
CA TYR A 367 -0.40 18.53 -2.50
C TYR A 367 0.77 17.90 -3.23
N ARG A 368 1.98 18.45 -3.06
CA ARG A 368 3.25 17.93 -3.57
C ARG A 368 3.89 17.09 -2.47
N LEU A 369 4.16 15.83 -2.78
CA LEU A 369 4.66 14.83 -1.83
C LEU A 369 6.07 14.44 -2.26
N ASP A 370 7.04 15.14 -1.71
CA ASP A 370 8.44 14.98 -2.05
C ASP A 370 9.02 13.80 -1.28
N SER A 371 9.32 12.74 -2.03
CA SER A 371 9.86 11.50 -1.48
C SER A 371 11.28 11.26 -2.01
N ASN A 372 12.21 10.92 -1.12
CA ASN A 372 13.60 10.69 -1.49
C ASN A 372 14.05 9.27 -1.17
N LEU A 373 14.91 8.72 -2.04
CA LEU A 373 15.56 7.44 -1.82
C LEU A 373 16.75 7.62 -0.87
N ASN A 374 16.57 7.24 0.40
CA ASN A 374 17.62 7.35 1.42
C ASN A 374 17.83 6.01 2.14
N GLY A 375 19.08 5.53 2.18
CA GLY A 375 19.42 4.22 2.75
C GLY A 375 18.71 3.06 2.05
N GLY A 376 18.51 3.17 0.73
CA GLY A 376 17.83 2.15 -0.09
C GLY A 376 16.30 2.12 0.08
N ARG A 377 15.70 3.22 0.55
CA ARG A 377 14.28 3.28 0.93
C ARG A 377 13.65 4.60 0.49
N MET A 378 12.52 4.55 -0.20
CA MET A 378 11.76 5.74 -0.58
C MET A 378 11.01 6.28 0.64
N ARG A 379 11.33 7.50 1.08
CA ARG A 379 10.76 8.11 2.29
C ARG A 379 10.13 9.44 1.93
N LEU A 380 8.89 9.66 2.38
CA LEU A 380 8.27 10.98 2.31
C LEU A 380 9.02 11.93 3.23
N GLU A 381 9.59 13.00 2.67
CA GLU A 381 10.37 14.00 3.42
C GLU A 381 9.63 15.33 3.53
N ARG A 382 8.83 15.70 2.52
CA ARG A 382 8.08 16.96 2.54
C ARG A 382 6.68 16.81 1.96
N ILE A 383 5.74 17.53 2.56
CA ILE A 383 4.37 17.70 2.06
C ILE A 383 4.14 19.20 1.88
N GLN A 384 3.96 19.66 0.66
CA GLN A 384 3.65 21.06 0.37
C GLN A 384 2.26 21.20 -0.22
N GLU A 385 1.45 22.05 0.41
CA GLU A 385 0.13 22.42 -0.10
C GLU A 385 0.21 23.73 -0.89
N CYS A 386 -0.44 23.73 -2.05
CA CYS A 386 -0.53 24.87 -2.94
C CYS A 386 -2.00 25.14 -3.31
N GLY A 387 -2.40 26.40 -3.32
CA GLY A 387 -3.65 26.88 -3.89
C GLY A 387 -3.41 27.51 -5.25
N TYR A 388 -4.37 27.40 -6.17
CA TYR A 388 -4.31 28.04 -7.47
C TYR A 388 -5.20 29.29 -7.54
N ASP A 389 -4.82 30.22 -8.42
CA ASP A 389 -5.68 31.33 -8.82
C ASP A 389 -6.97 30.86 -9.52
N ILE A 390 -7.90 31.79 -9.77
CA ILE A 390 -9.19 31.48 -10.41
C ILE A 390 -9.05 30.85 -11.81
N GLY A 391 -7.93 31.10 -12.50
CA GLY A 391 -7.60 30.51 -13.79
C GLY A 391 -6.97 29.11 -13.70
N GLY A 392 -6.59 28.65 -12.51
CA GLY A 392 -5.93 27.36 -12.31
C GLY A 392 -4.49 27.30 -12.84
N THR A 393 -3.87 28.46 -13.06
CA THR A 393 -2.58 28.61 -13.76
C THR A 393 -1.42 28.90 -12.82
N THR A 394 -1.63 29.76 -11.83
CA THR A 394 -0.56 30.21 -10.93
C THR A 394 -0.79 29.64 -9.54
N ALA A 395 0.18 28.86 -9.06
CA ALA A 395 0.15 28.25 -7.74
C ALA A 395 0.82 29.15 -6.70
N THR A 396 0.18 29.32 -5.55
CA THR A 396 0.74 29.92 -4.33
C THR A 396 0.82 28.84 -3.27
N CYS A 397 2.01 28.61 -2.69
CA CYS A 397 2.25 27.47 -1.80
C CYS A 397 2.59 27.88 -0.36
N LEU A 398 2.13 27.07 0.59
CA LEU A 398 2.49 27.14 2.00
C LEU A 398 3.91 26.60 2.22
N ASN A 399 4.48 26.90 3.41
CA ASN A 399 5.69 26.23 3.87
C ASN A 399 5.44 24.72 3.98
N PRO A 400 6.35 23.88 3.47
CA PRO A 400 6.16 22.45 3.49
C PRO A 400 6.16 21.95 4.94
N LEU A 401 5.30 20.97 5.22
CA LEU A 401 5.51 20.09 6.35
C LEU A 401 6.77 19.27 6.06
N THR A 402 7.65 19.10 7.05
CA THR A 402 8.89 18.33 6.90
C THR A 402 8.91 17.13 7.83
N VAL A 403 9.47 16.02 7.35
CA VAL A 403 9.47 14.72 8.00
C VAL A 403 10.89 14.23 8.20
N ALA A 404 11.29 13.99 9.45
CA ALA A 404 12.56 13.36 9.78
C ALA A 404 12.36 11.89 10.18
N TRP A 405 13.32 11.06 9.79
CA TRP A 405 13.27 9.60 9.96
C TRP A 405 14.47 9.11 10.78
N THR A 406 14.29 8.03 11.53
CA THR A 406 15.40 7.31 12.18
C THR A 406 15.23 5.79 12.08
N ALA A 407 16.33 5.06 12.23
CA ALA A 407 16.28 3.63 12.52
C ALA A 407 16.12 3.42 14.03
N ILE A 408 15.28 2.47 14.44
CA ILE A 408 15.06 2.16 15.85
C ILE A 408 15.85 0.91 16.21
N SER A 409 16.89 1.07 17.03
CA SER A 409 17.72 -0.05 17.49
C SER A 409 16.89 -1.06 18.30
N GLY A 410 17.06 -2.35 18.01
CA GLY A 410 16.41 -3.45 18.74
C GLY A 410 14.95 -3.72 18.39
N ALA A 411 14.32 -2.96 17.47
CA ALA A 411 12.96 -3.20 17.02
C ALA A 411 12.91 -3.92 15.66
N ALA A 412 11.84 -4.70 15.43
CA ALA A 412 11.56 -5.31 14.13
C ALA A 412 11.12 -4.31 13.04
N SER A 413 10.93 -3.03 13.39
CA SER A 413 10.60 -1.94 12.46
C SER A 413 11.86 -1.21 12.02
N PRO A 414 12.19 -1.21 10.73
CA PRO A 414 13.51 -0.79 10.30
C PRO A 414 13.73 0.72 10.19
N ILE A 415 12.67 1.53 10.02
CA ILE A 415 12.72 3.01 10.13
C ILE A 415 11.37 3.57 10.64
N SER A 416 11.36 4.73 11.28
CA SER A 416 10.14 5.43 11.68
C SER A 416 10.30 6.95 11.67
N VAL A 417 9.20 7.68 11.58
CA VAL A 417 9.16 9.15 11.66
C VAL A 417 9.47 9.57 13.09
N THR A 418 10.51 10.36 13.30
CA THR A 418 10.85 10.90 14.63
C THR A 418 10.38 12.32 14.80
N THR A 419 10.35 13.11 13.73
CA THR A 419 10.05 14.53 13.81
C THR A 419 9.15 14.91 12.65
N PHE A 420 8.12 15.68 12.95
CA PHE A 420 7.22 16.28 11.99
C PHE A 420 7.16 17.77 12.31
N THR A 421 7.60 18.61 11.38
CA THR A 421 7.65 20.06 11.56
C THR A 421 6.68 20.72 10.60
N ASP A 422 5.87 21.63 11.11
CA ASP A 422 4.87 22.34 10.32
C ASP A 422 5.46 23.56 9.58
N GLY A 423 4.63 24.20 8.75
CA GLY A 423 5.03 25.36 7.97
C GLY A 423 5.35 26.62 8.80
N LEU A 424 5.01 26.63 10.09
CA LEU A 424 5.32 27.70 11.05
C LEU A 424 6.54 27.35 11.93
N GLY A 425 7.16 26.18 11.72
CA GLY A 425 8.30 25.70 12.50
C GLY A 425 7.92 25.00 13.81
N ALA A 426 6.63 24.74 14.05
CA ALA A 426 6.20 23.97 15.21
C ALA A 426 6.56 22.49 15.01
N ILE A 427 7.23 21.92 16.00
CA ILE A 427 7.75 20.56 15.98
C ILE A 427 6.86 19.63 16.81
N THR A 428 6.52 18.48 16.23
CA THR A 428 6.07 17.26 16.91
C THR A 428 7.16 16.20 16.82
N GLN A 429 7.63 15.68 17.95
CA GLN A 429 8.69 14.68 18.03
C GLN A 429 8.20 13.41 18.73
N PHE A 430 8.56 12.24 18.19
CA PHE A 430 8.29 10.92 18.74
C PHE A 430 9.60 10.26 19.17
N LEU A 431 9.66 9.81 20.41
CA LEU A 431 10.73 8.95 20.92
C LEU A 431 10.20 7.53 21.02
N TYR A 432 11.04 6.57 20.64
CA TYR A 432 10.66 5.17 20.57
C TYR A 432 11.45 4.29 21.52
N THR A 433 10.84 3.18 21.91
CA THR A 433 11.48 2.10 22.67
C THR A 433 11.08 0.77 22.06
N ALA A 434 12.05 -0.13 21.91
CA ALA A 434 11.81 -1.47 21.40
C ALA A 434 11.25 -2.39 22.49
N ILE A 435 10.20 -3.14 22.16
CA ILE A 435 9.68 -4.27 22.92
C ILE A 435 10.02 -5.52 22.13
N THR A 436 10.54 -6.55 22.81
CA THR A 436 10.85 -7.85 22.19
C THR A 436 9.75 -8.86 22.50
N THR A 437 9.87 -10.08 21.96
CA THR A 437 8.95 -11.18 22.26
C THR A 437 9.05 -11.70 23.70
N SER A 438 10.06 -11.26 24.47
CA SER A 438 10.33 -11.73 25.82
C SER A 438 10.57 -10.62 26.84
N SER A 439 10.69 -9.36 26.42
CA SER A 439 10.99 -8.23 27.29
C SER A 439 10.23 -6.97 26.88
N ASN A 440 9.69 -6.28 27.87
CA ASN A 440 9.10 -4.96 27.71
C ASN A 440 9.73 -3.96 28.71
N PRO A 441 10.68 -3.11 28.28
CA PRO A 441 11.31 -2.11 29.14
C PRO A 441 10.39 -0.92 29.48
N THR A 442 9.24 -0.80 28.82
CA THR A 442 8.23 0.25 29.08
C THR A 442 7.16 -0.21 30.08
N SER A 443 7.28 -1.43 30.62
CA SER A 443 6.33 -1.95 31.61
C SER A 443 6.41 -1.19 32.93
N TYR A 444 5.34 -1.26 33.72
CA TYR A 444 5.19 -0.56 35.00
C TYR A 444 4.45 -1.44 36.02
N ALA A 445 4.58 -1.13 37.30
CA ALA A 445 4.12 -1.98 38.40
C ALA A 445 2.62 -1.81 38.68
N GLU A 446 2.11 -0.58 38.59
CA GLU A 446 0.73 -0.22 38.90
C GLU A 446 -0.26 -1.06 38.08
N ALA A 447 -1.37 -1.45 38.72
CA ALA A 447 -2.37 -2.32 38.13
C ALA A 447 -3.79 -1.81 38.48
N PRO A 448 -4.18 -0.62 38.00
CA PRO A 448 -5.47 -0.02 38.34
C PRO A 448 -6.67 -0.86 37.88
N PHE A 449 -6.47 -1.77 36.91
CA PHE A 449 -7.49 -2.71 36.44
C PHE A 449 -7.24 -4.16 36.88
N GLY A 450 -6.34 -4.40 37.83
CA GLY A 450 -5.95 -5.73 38.30
C GLY A 450 -4.97 -6.44 37.37
N SER A 451 -4.87 -7.77 37.54
CA SER A 451 -3.94 -8.60 36.79
C SER A 451 -4.35 -8.78 35.33
N THR A 452 -3.36 -8.87 34.44
CA THR A 452 -3.58 -9.17 33.02
C THR A 452 -4.20 -10.56 32.87
N ILE A 453 -5.24 -10.68 32.04
CA ILE A 453 -5.87 -11.97 31.72
C ILE A 453 -5.24 -12.51 30.44
N ALA A 454 -4.85 -13.78 30.44
CA ALA A 454 -4.37 -14.45 29.24
C ALA A 454 -5.50 -14.53 28.20
N VAL A 455 -5.22 -14.07 26.98
CA VAL A 455 -6.18 -14.09 25.88
C VAL A 455 -5.83 -15.20 24.90
N ALA A 456 -6.80 -16.05 24.58
CA ALA A 456 -6.61 -17.15 23.62
C ALA A 456 -6.23 -16.63 22.23
N ASN A 457 -5.49 -17.46 21.47
CA ASN A 457 -5.08 -17.14 20.10
C ASN A 457 -4.23 -15.86 19.98
N THR A 458 -3.39 -15.60 20.98
CA THR A 458 -2.44 -14.50 20.99
C THR A 458 -1.00 -15.00 21.11
N GLY A 459 -0.08 -14.28 20.48
CA GLY A 459 1.36 -14.52 20.56
C GLY A 459 2.11 -13.22 20.77
N ALA A 460 3.20 -13.26 21.54
CA ALA A 460 4.05 -12.10 21.73
C ALA A 460 4.78 -11.74 20.43
N ARG A 461 5.00 -10.45 20.21
CA ARG A 461 5.64 -9.91 19.01
C ARG A 461 6.63 -8.79 19.38
N ALA A 462 7.73 -8.72 18.64
CA ALA A 462 8.65 -7.58 18.73
C ALA A 462 8.10 -6.36 17.96
N ILE A 463 8.17 -5.18 18.54
CA ILE A 463 7.65 -3.93 17.97
C ILE A 463 8.38 -2.71 18.55
N ALA A 464 8.46 -1.62 17.79
CA ALA A 464 8.81 -0.31 18.31
C ALA A 464 7.55 0.42 18.76
N VAL A 465 7.53 0.88 20.02
CA VAL A 465 6.45 1.71 20.55
C VAL A 465 6.94 3.11 20.87
N VAL A 466 6.04 4.09 20.81
CA VAL A 466 6.32 5.45 21.26
C VAL A 466 6.42 5.44 22.78
N SER A 467 7.54 5.92 23.34
CA SER A 467 7.74 6.11 24.78
C SER A 467 7.52 7.56 25.22
N GLU A 468 7.66 8.52 24.30
CA GLU A 468 7.35 9.92 24.56
C GLU A 468 6.93 10.63 23.26
N ILE A 469 5.92 11.50 23.37
CA ILE A 469 5.62 12.51 22.35
C ILE A 469 5.91 13.90 22.92
N ARG A 470 6.64 14.71 22.16
CA ARG A 470 6.95 16.11 22.48
C ARG A 470 6.33 17.00 21.43
N ARG A 471 5.59 18.03 21.84
CA ARG A 471 4.99 19.01 20.94
C ARG A 471 5.42 20.40 21.34
N SER A 472 5.62 21.27 20.36
CA SER A 472 5.86 22.69 20.63
C SER A 472 4.71 23.28 21.44
N ASP A 473 5.00 24.11 22.43
CA ASP A 473 3.99 24.76 23.27
C ASP A 473 3.45 26.07 22.65
N GLY A 474 4.05 26.51 21.55
CA GLY A 474 3.68 27.75 20.86
C GLY A 474 4.11 29.03 21.59
N LEU A 475 4.83 28.92 22.71
CA LEU A 475 5.27 30.06 23.52
C LEU A 475 6.72 30.45 23.23
N THR A 476 7.60 29.45 23.04
CA THR A 476 9.02 29.68 22.72
C THR A 476 9.52 28.65 21.71
N SER A 477 10.65 28.95 21.04
CA SER A 477 11.28 28.02 20.10
C SER A 477 11.74 26.71 20.75
N ALA A 478 12.12 26.76 22.04
CA ALA A 478 12.57 25.61 22.84
C ALA A 478 11.45 24.96 23.67
N GLY A 479 10.31 25.64 23.85
CA GLY A 479 9.22 25.21 24.70
C GLY A 479 8.54 23.95 24.18
N ARG A 480 8.35 22.95 25.06
CA ARG A 480 7.77 21.66 24.71
C ARG A 480 6.78 21.19 25.77
N ARG A 481 5.63 20.70 25.31
CA ARG A 481 4.70 19.85 26.08
C ARG A 481 5.00 18.39 25.80
N SER A 482 5.08 17.57 26.85
CA SER A 482 5.52 16.17 26.76
C SER A 482 4.51 15.24 27.37
N THR A 483 4.25 14.13 26.69
CA THR A 483 3.48 13.02 27.24
C THR A 483 4.30 11.74 27.11
N THR A 484 4.55 11.06 28.22
CA THR A 484 5.25 9.76 28.21
C THR A 484 4.25 8.62 28.20
N PHE A 485 4.63 7.52 27.57
CA PHE A 485 3.81 6.32 27.40
C PHE A 485 4.52 5.09 27.93
N ALA A 486 3.75 4.23 28.56
CA ALA A 486 4.18 2.97 29.12
C ALA A 486 3.11 1.91 28.85
N TYR A 487 3.53 0.66 28.60
CA TYR A 487 2.64 -0.38 28.11
C TYR A 487 2.71 -1.60 29.02
N LYS A 488 1.57 -2.13 29.47
CA LYS A 488 1.52 -3.28 30.38
C LYS A 488 1.61 -4.60 29.59
N GLY A 489 2.51 -5.49 30.02
CA GLY A 489 2.70 -6.81 29.41
C GLY A 489 3.49 -6.76 28.11
N LEU A 490 3.50 -7.85 27.34
CA LEU A 490 4.13 -7.88 26.02
C LEU A 490 3.18 -7.32 24.94
N ALA A 491 3.72 -7.04 23.76
CA ALA A 491 2.91 -6.69 22.59
C ALA A 491 2.30 -7.96 21.99
N TYR A 492 0.96 -8.02 21.89
CA TYR A 492 0.26 -9.22 21.41
C TYR A 492 -0.26 -9.08 19.99
N ALA A 493 -0.03 -10.10 19.17
CA ALA A 493 -0.62 -10.28 17.85
C ALA A 493 -1.50 -11.54 17.81
N SER A 494 -2.44 -11.60 16.87
CA SER A 494 -3.30 -12.76 16.72
C SER A 494 -2.56 -13.92 16.04
N THR A 495 -2.69 -15.13 16.57
CA THR A 495 -2.24 -16.37 15.91
C THR A 495 -3.20 -16.85 14.81
N LEU A 496 -4.28 -16.11 14.58
CA LEU A 496 -5.30 -16.35 13.55
C LEU A 496 -5.26 -15.26 12.46
N ASN A 497 -4.09 -14.68 12.20
CA ASN A 497 -3.88 -13.73 11.10
C ASN A 497 -4.80 -12.48 11.15
N ARG A 498 -5.23 -12.04 12.33
CA ARG A 498 -5.97 -10.77 12.52
C ARG A 498 -5.04 -9.56 12.77
N GLY A 499 -3.73 -9.75 12.58
CA GLY A 499 -2.73 -8.71 12.80
C GLY A 499 -2.44 -8.42 14.28
N PHE A 500 -1.88 -7.24 14.51
CA PHE A 500 -1.48 -6.76 15.83
C PHE A 500 -2.69 -6.31 16.67
N LEU A 501 -2.82 -6.87 17.87
CA LEU A 501 -3.95 -6.60 18.77
C LEU A 501 -3.67 -5.40 19.68
N GLY A 502 -2.42 -5.23 20.11
CA GLY A 502 -1.99 -4.14 20.98
C GLY A 502 -1.50 -4.62 22.34
N PHE A 503 -1.81 -3.81 23.35
CA PHE A 503 -1.46 -4.04 24.75
C PHE A 503 -2.72 -4.19 25.60
N TYR A 504 -2.59 -4.82 26.77
CA TYR A 504 -3.73 -4.94 27.68
C TYR A 504 -4.09 -3.59 28.32
N GLU A 505 -3.07 -2.80 28.64
CA GLU A 505 -3.21 -1.51 29.30
C GLU A 505 -2.11 -0.56 28.83
N VAL A 506 -2.48 0.71 28.65
CA VAL A 506 -1.57 1.80 28.31
C VAL A 506 -1.67 2.88 29.37
N ARG A 507 -0.53 3.33 29.88
CA ARG A 507 -0.41 4.49 30.77
C ARG A 507 0.20 5.66 30.00
N ALA A 508 -0.52 6.77 29.95
CA ALA A 508 -0.03 8.05 29.46
C ALA A 508 0.16 9.01 30.64
N ARG A 509 1.30 9.71 30.71
CA ARG A 509 1.58 10.74 31.73
C ARG A 509 1.87 12.07 31.05
N ASP A 510 1.02 13.07 31.29
CA ASP A 510 1.28 14.44 30.88
C ASP A 510 2.26 15.08 31.86
N LEU A 511 3.45 15.47 31.38
CA LEU A 511 4.54 15.92 32.26
C LEU A 511 4.32 17.32 32.83
N GLN A 512 3.45 18.13 32.20
CA GLN A 512 3.18 19.50 32.62
C GLN A 512 2.16 19.54 33.77
N SER A 513 1.14 18.69 33.70
CA SER A 513 0.09 18.58 34.71
C SER A 513 0.35 17.50 35.76
N GLY A 514 1.23 16.54 35.48
CA GLY A 514 1.45 15.37 36.32
C GLY A 514 0.29 14.37 36.32
N VAL A 515 -0.67 14.51 35.41
CA VAL A 515 -1.84 13.62 35.30
C VAL A 515 -1.45 12.31 34.63
N TYR A 516 -1.85 11.21 35.25
CA TYR A 516 -1.77 9.86 34.69
C TYR A 516 -3.12 9.44 34.13
N THR A 517 -3.13 8.94 32.90
CA THR A 517 -4.29 8.32 32.27
C THR A 517 -3.98 6.87 31.95
N TYR A 518 -4.72 5.95 32.57
CA TYR A 518 -4.64 4.52 32.30
C TYR A 518 -5.83 4.12 31.43
N THR A 519 -5.56 3.46 30.30
CA THR A 519 -6.59 2.97 29.38
C THR A 519 -6.44 1.46 29.23
N GLN A 520 -7.48 0.72 29.61
CA GLN A 520 -7.58 -0.72 29.40
C GLN A 520 -8.21 -1.00 28.04
N THR A 521 -7.59 -1.87 27.27
CA THR A 521 -8.07 -2.31 25.95
C THR A 521 -8.35 -3.81 25.94
N ARG A 522 -9.38 -4.20 25.21
CA ARG A 522 -9.70 -5.60 24.95
C ARG A 522 -8.71 -6.15 23.92
N LEU A 523 -8.23 -7.37 24.12
CA LEU A 523 -7.39 -8.09 23.16
C LEU A 523 -8.12 -9.29 22.55
N ASP A 524 -9.26 -9.69 23.13
CA ASP A 524 -10.08 -10.80 22.67
C ASP A 524 -11.00 -10.39 21.53
N PHE A 525 -11.16 -11.30 20.58
CA PHE A 525 -12.00 -11.10 19.41
C PHE A 525 -13.48 -11.36 19.75
N PRO A 526 -14.47 -10.56 19.28
CA PRO A 526 -14.41 -9.50 18.26
C PRO A 526 -14.09 -8.09 18.77
N LEU A 527 -13.80 -7.92 20.06
CA LEU A 527 -13.66 -6.61 20.70
C LEU A 527 -12.21 -6.10 20.72
N ALA A 528 -11.28 -6.77 20.05
CA ALA A 528 -9.87 -6.41 20.07
C ALA A 528 -9.63 -4.95 19.65
N GLY A 529 -8.90 -4.20 20.49
CA GLY A 529 -8.63 -2.77 20.32
C GLY A 529 -9.69 -1.83 20.89
N VAL A 530 -10.84 -2.32 21.34
CA VAL A 530 -11.88 -1.50 21.99
C VAL A 530 -11.43 -1.11 23.40
N VAL A 531 -11.67 0.15 23.77
CA VAL A 531 -11.46 0.64 25.13
C VAL A 531 -12.52 0.06 26.06
N SER A 532 -12.08 -0.68 27.06
CA SER A 532 -12.93 -1.26 28.11
C SER A 532 -13.19 -0.25 29.22
N GLN A 533 -12.12 0.35 29.73
CA GLN A 533 -12.17 1.31 30.84
C GLN A 533 -11.05 2.35 30.70
N ARG A 534 -11.28 3.54 31.25
CA ARG A 534 -10.26 4.58 31.40
C ARG A 534 -10.32 5.17 32.80
N ARG A 535 -9.16 5.36 33.45
CA ARG A 535 -9.04 5.98 34.77
C ARG A 535 -7.98 7.08 34.73
N GLN A 536 -8.21 8.15 35.46
CA GLN A 536 -7.28 9.27 35.58
C GLN A 536 -6.93 9.53 37.04
N PHE A 537 -5.67 9.85 37.29
CA PHE A 537 -5.14 10.12 38.61
C PHE A 537 -4.25 11.37 38.57
N THR A 538 -4.34 12.19 39.62
CA THR A 538 -3.47 13.34 39.86
C THR A 538 -2.48 13.00 40.97
N GLY A 539 -1.18 13.14 40.71
CA GLY A 539 -0.14 12.67 41.64
C GLY A 539 0.21 11.20 41.39
N GLY A 540 1.50 10.88 41.51
CA GLY A 540 2.06 9.57 41.19
C GLY A 540 1.92 8.54 42.30
#